data_AF-A0A8W8LKA6-F1
#
_entry.id   AF-A0A8W8LKA6-F1
#
_cell.length_a   1.000
_cell.length_b   1.000
_cell.length_c   1.000
_cell.angle_alpha   90.00
_cell.angle_beta   90.00
_cell.angle_gamma   90.00
#
_symmetry.space_group_name_H-M   'P 1'
#
loop_
_entity.id
_entity.type
_entity.pdbx_description
1 polymer ?
#
loop_
_entity_poly.entity_id
_entity_poly.type
_entity_poly.pdbx_seq_one_letter_code
_entity_poly.pdbx_strand_id
1 'polypeptide(L)'
;MWMSNTSNPELTAQCILRKLEKQCCVQVSKEYVCALRRRLNWSAKHTKYGQLISHKNVRLRCDWCFQQLISKDTYPNVFYVDESTVEMCSSGRLVFHQHGSNLDRLPAKSPKPKHSYKFPDGLRLYQDNDRKHTSNQQNSGWRKRGFLKM
;
A
#
# COMPACT_ATOMS: atom_id res chain seq x y z
N MET A 1 -11.33 37.73 3.57
CA MET A 1 -10.25 36.91 4.18
C MET A 1 -10.76 35.48 4.45
N TRP A 2 -11.13 34.72 3.41
CA TRP A 2 -11.82 33.41 3.53
C TRP A 2 -11.06 32.20 2.95
N MET A 3 -10.01 32.45 2.17
CA MET A 3 -9.20 31.37 1.55
C MET A 3 -7.95 31.01 2.36
N SER A 4 -7.73 31.66 3.50
CA SER A 4 -6.53 31.50 4.34
C SER A 4 -6.75 30.55 5.50
N ASN A 5 -7.74 29.65 5.45
CA ASN A 5 -7.81 28.55 6.42
C ASN A 5 -6.98 27.38 5.87
N THR A 6 -5.67 27.49 6.07
CA THR A 6 -4.60 26.54 5.73
C THR A 6 -4.76 25.14 6.34
N SER A 7 -5.81 24.89 7.13
CA SER A 7 -6.01 23.61 7.83
C SER A 7 -6.57 22.46 6.98
N ASN A 8 -7.11 22.68 5.77
CA ASN A 8 -7.61 21.56 4.97
C ASN A 8 -7.46 21.78 3.45
N PRO A 9 -6.36 21.29 2.83
CA PRO A 9 -6.15 21.38 1.39
C PRO A 9 -7.10 20.50 0.56
N GLU A 10 -7.90 19.63 1.19
CA GLU A 10 -8.74 18.63 0.53
C GLU A 10 -10.22 19.02 0.44
N LEU A 11 -10.57 20.29 0.69
CA LEU A 11 -11.96 20.72 0.51
C LEU A 11 -12.39 20.47 -0.94
N THR A 12 -13.32 19.53 -1.14
CA THR A 12 -13.86 19.22 -2.47
C THR A 12 -14.72 20.37 -2.98
N ALA A 13 -14.97 20.43 -4.29
CA ALA A 13 -15.90 21.42 -4.88
C ALA A 13 -17.30 21.34 -4.24
N GLN A 14 -17.75 20.13 -3.87
CA GLN A 14 -19.01 19.92 -3.17
C GLN A 14 -19.01 20.53 -1.76
N CYS A 15 -17.91 20.41 -1.03
CA CYS A 15 -17.76 21.02 0.29
C CYS A 15 -17.79 22.55 0.21
N ILE A 16 -17.18 23.14 -0.82
CA ILE A 16 -17.23 24.59 -1.04
C ILE A 16 -18.66 25.05 -1.37
N LEU A 17 -19.35 24.34 -2.25
CA LEU A 17 -20.75 24.63 -2.59
C LEU A 17 -21.61 24.68 -1.33
N ARG A 18 -21.57 23.63 -0.50
CA ARG A 18 -22.34 23.58 0.76
C ARG A 18 -21.97 24.70 1.74
N LYS A 19 -20.70 25.16 1.75
CA LYS A 19 -20.27 26.30 2.58
C LYS A 19 -20.82 27.63 2.07
N LEU A 20 -20.78 27.85 0.76
CA LEU A 20 -21.32 29.05 0.12
C LEU A 20 -22.83 29.17 0.35
N GLU A 21 -23.54 28.05 0.23
CA GLU A 21 -24.96 27.96 0.53
C GLU A 21 -25.24 28.26 2.01
N LYS A 22 -24.55 27.56 2.93
CA LYS A 22 -24.80 27.69 4.37
C LYS A 22 -24.44 29.07 4.95
N GLN A 23 -23.36 29.69 4.47
CA GLN A 23 -22.81 30.89 5.10
C GLN A 23 -23.16 32.18 4.35
N CYS A 24 -23.38 32.11 3.04
CA CYS A 24 -23.67 33.27 2.21
C CYS A 24 -25.07 33.24 1.62
N CYS A 25 -25.84 32.18 1.84
CA CYS A 25 -27.15 31.95 1.20
C CYS A 25 -27.07 31.98 -0.34
N VAL A 26 -25.90 31.64 -0.90
CA VAL A 26 -25.65 31.67 -2.35
C VAL A 26 -25.75 30.26 -2.92
N GLN A 27 -26.69 30.07 -3.84
CA GLN A 27 -26.86 28.85 -4.62
C GLN A 27 -25.99 28.92 -5.88
N VAL A 28 -25.00 28.04 -5.98
CA VAL A 28 -24.13 27.94 -7.15
C VAL A 28 -23.98 26.49 -7.58
N SER A 29 -23.81 26.27 -8.88
CA SER A 29 -23.52 24.94 -9.39
C SER A 29 -22.09 24.51 -9.04
N LYS A 30 -21.86 23.19 -9.00
CA LYS A 30 -20.53 22.61 -8.77
C LYS A 30 -19.55 23.01 -9.88
N GLU A 31 -20.06 23.10 -11.11
CA GLU A 31 -19.33 23.49 -12.31
C GLU A 31 -18.84 24.93 -12.18
N TYR A 32 -19.67 25.82 -11.64
CA TYR A 32 -19.31 27.21 -11.38
C TYR A 32 -18.21 27.33 -10.32
N VAL A 33 -18.28 26.55 -9.24
CA VAL A 33 -17.21 26.46 -8.23
C VAL A 33 -15.90 25.97 -8.84
N CYS A 34 -15.95 24.95 -9.72
CA CYS A 34 -14.77 24.47 -10.44
C CYS A 34 -14.20 25.53 -11.41
N ALA A 35 -15.06 26.26 -12.12
CA ALA A 35 -14.63 27.34 -13.02
C ALA A 35 -13.96 28.49 -12.25
N LEU A 36 -14.55 28.92 -11.13
CA LEU A 36 -13.95 29.91 -10.24
C LEU A 36 -12.59 29.47 -9.70
N ARG A 37 -12.46 28.21 -9.29
CA ARG A 37 -11.16 27.64 -8.86
C ARG A 37 -10.09 27.79 -9.93
N ARG A 38 -10.41 27.47 -11.19
CA ARG A 38 -9.47 27.64 -12.30
C ARG A 38 -9.11 29.11 -12.53
N ARG A 39 -10.09 30.03 -12.48
CA ARG A 39 -9.85 31.49 -12.60
C ARG A 39 -8.98 32.04 -11.47
N LEU A 40 -9.02 31.42 -10.30
CA LEU A 40 -8.19 31.75 -9.15
C LEU A 40 -6.85 30.99 -9.12
N ASN A 41 -6.45 30.36 -10.24
CA ASN A 41 -5.21 29.58 -10.38
C ASN A 41 -5.11 28.33 -9.49
N TRP A 42 -6.24 27.74 -9.07
CA TRP A 42 -6.25 26.45 -8.39
C TRP A 42 -6.26 25.30 -9.41
N SER A 43 -5.29 24.40 -9.31
CA SER A 43 -5.20 23.19 -10.16
C SER A 43 -5.74 21.95 -9.43
N ALA A 44 -6.51 21.10 -10.12
CA ALA A 44 -6.85 19.78 -9.61
C ALA A 44 -5.60 18.89 -9.59
N LYS A 45 -5.37 18.18 -8.48
CA LYS A 45 -4.36 17.13 -8.38
C LYS A 45 -5.04 15.83 -7.99
N HIS A 46 -4.52 14.71 -8.51
CA HIS A 46 -4.97 13.39 -8.09
C HIS A 46 -4.55 13.15 -6.64
N THR A 47 -5.45 12.55 -5.86
CA THR A 47 -5.11 12.00 -4.55
C THR A 47 -4.08 10.90 -4.77
N LYS A 48 -2.92 11.04 -4.14
CA LYS A 48 -1.94 9.95 -4.11
C LYS A 48 -2.49 8.87 -3.20
N TYR A 49 -2.90 7.75 -3.79
CA TYR A 49 -3.23 6.57 -3.00
C TYR A 49 -1.96 6.03 -2.37
N GLY A 50 -2.01 5.80 -1.06
CA GLY A 50 -0.93 5.22 -0.30
C GLY A 50 -1.52 4.46 0.87
N GLN A 51 -0.91 3.33 1.22
CA GLN A 51 -1.29 2.62 2.42
C GLN A 51 -0.99 3.50 3.63
N LEU A 52 -2.00 3.72 4.48
CA LEU A 52 -1.78 4.41 5.74
C LEU A 52 -0.85 3.56 6.61
N ILE A 53 0.30 4.13 6.96
CA ILE A 53 1.29 3.46 7.81
C ILE A 53 0.97 3.84 9.26
N SER A 54 0.82 2.84 10.13
CA SER A 54 0.63 3.10 11.56
C SER A 54 1.85 3.82 12.15
N HIS A 55 1.65 4.63 13.20
CA HIS A 55 2.75 5.33 13.87
C HIS A 55 3.88 4.39 14.32
N LYS A 56 3.52 3.17 14.77
CA LYS A 56 4.49 2.12 15.10
C LYS A 56 5.37 1.76 13.90
N ASN A 57 4.75 1.51 12.75
CA ASN A 57 5.48 1.11 11.54
C ASN A 57 6.29 2.27 10.94
N VAL A 58 5.85 3.52 11.12
CA VAL A 58 6.65 4.71 10.76
C VAL A 58 7.97 4.71 11.54
N ARG A 59 7.90 4.52 12.87
CA ARG A 59 9.10 4.48 13.72
C ARG A 59 10.03 3.33 13.33
N LEU A 60 9.51 2.11 13.17
CA LEU A 60 10.31 0.94 12.78
C LEU A 60 11.03 1.15 11.44
N ARG A 61 10.35 1.74 10.45
CA ARG A 61 10.96 2.08 9.16
C ARG A 61 12.06 3.12 9.31
N CYS A 62 11.83 4.16 10.12
CA CYS A 62 12.80 5.21 10.39
C CYS A 62 14.07 4.65 11.06
N ASP A 63 13.89 3.89 12.15
CA ASP A 63 14.98 3.30 12.91
C ASP A 63 15.82 2.35 12.02
N TRP A 64 15.16 1.55 11.18
CA TRP A 64 15.84 0.67 10.22
C TRP A 64 16.68 1.47 9.21
N CYS A 65 16.12 2.53 8.61
CA CYS A 65 16.86 3.39 7.67
C CYS A 65 18.08 4.04 8.32
N PHE A 66 17.95 4.52 9.57
CA PHE A 66 19.08 5.07 10.31
C PHE A 66 20.19 4.05 10.55
N GLN A 67 19.82 2.81 10.94
CA GLN A 67 20.78 1.74 11.12
C GLN A 67 21.54 1.41 9.84
N GLN A 68 20.85 1.36 8.69
CA GLN A 68 21.48 1.11 7.40
C GLN A 68 22.37 2.26 6.94
N LEU A 69 21.98 3.51 7.25
CA LEU A 69 22.81 4.68 6.95
C LEU A 69 24.11 4.66 7.76
N ILE A 70 24.03 4.30 9.04
CA ILE A 70 25.19 4.19 9.94
C ILE A 70 26.09 3.03 9.54
N SER A 71 25.52 1.87 9.17
CA SER A 71 26.30 0.70 8.76
C SER A 71 27.06 0.91 7.45
N LYS A 72 26.69 1.92 6.65
CA LYS A 72 27.27 2.23 5.32
C LYS A 72 27.32 1.00 4.41
N ASP A 73 26.31 0.16 4.52
CA ASP A 73 26.23 -1.07 3.76
C ASP A 73 26.03 -0.76 2.27
N THR A 74 26.82 -1.41 1.41
CA THR A 74 26.73 -1.30 -0.04
C THR A 74 25.92 -2.43 -0.68
N TYR A 75 25.43 -3.37 0.14
CA TYR A 75 24.59 -4.50 -0.24
C TYR A 75 25.14 -5.42 -1.37
N PRO A 76 26.46 -5.63 -1.54
CA PRO A 76 26.99 -6.41 -2.66
C PRO A 76 26.66 -7.90 -2.56
N ASN A 77 26.34 -8.35 -1.35
CA ASN A 77 26.02 -9.73 -1.01
C ASN A 77 24.53 -9.91 -0.70
N VAL A 78 23.64 -9.05 -1.19
CA VAL A 78 22.20 -9.12 -0.90
C VAL A 78 21.39 -9.54 -2.11
N PHE A 79 20.55 -10.56 -1.92
CA PHE A 79 19.47 -10.91 -2.85
C PHE A 79 18.15 -10.36 -2.33
N TYR A 80 17.46 -9.59 -3.18
CA TYR A 80 16.10 -9.11 -2.91
C TYR A 80 15.11 -10.02 -3.61
N VAL A 81 14.12 -10.51 -2.87
CA VAL A 81 13.08 -11.38 -3.41
C VAL A 81 11.74 -10.86 -2.92
N ASP A 82 10.80 -10.75 -3.85
CA ASP A 82 9.41 -10.38 -3.59
C ASP A 82 8.49 -11.23 -4.47
N GLU A 83 7.24 -11.38 -4.05
CA GLU A 83 6.22 -12.04 -4.86
C GLU A 83 5.27 -11.03 -5.49
N SER A 84 5.08 -11.17 -6.80
CA SER A 84 4.08 -10.41 -7.53
C SER A 84 3.02 -11.33 -8.11
N THR A 85 1.79 -10.84 -8.14
CA THR A 85 0.68 -11.50 -8.82
C THR A 85 0.66 -11.05 -10.27
N VAL A 86 0.77 -12.02 -11.18
CA VAL A 86 0.61 -11.79 -12.62
C VAL A 86 -0.71 -12.39 -13.05
N GLU A 87 -1.60 -11.56 -13.58
CA GLU A 87 -2.85 -12.00 -14.18
C GLU A 87 -2.58 -12.50 -15.61
N MET A 88 -2.68 -13.81 -15.82
CA MET A 88 -2.37 -14.44 -17.11
C MET A 88 -3.54 -14.35 -18.11
N CYS A 89 -4.77 -14.22 -17.61
CA CYS A 89 -5.98 -14.02 -18.42
C CYS A 89 -6.93 -13.08 -17.66
N SER A 90 -7.34 -11.98 -18.29
CA SER A 90 -8.47 -11.18 -17.81
C SER A 90 -9.77 -11.91 -18.14
N SER A 91 -10.22 -12.81 -17.26
CA SER A 91 -11.57 -13.35 -17.37
C SER A 91 -12.52 -12.41 -16.64
N GLY A 92 -13.05 -11.41 -17.36
CA GLY A 92 -14.25 -10.67 -16.93
C GLY A 92 -15.45 -11.62 -16.87
N ARG A 93 -15.48 -12.53 -15.89
CA ARG A 93 -16.61 -13.42 -15.65
C ARG A 93 -17.65 -12.64 -14.84
N LEU A 94 -18.71 -12.21 -15.53
CA LEU A 94 -19.99 -11.93 -14.89
C LEU A 94 -20.52 -13.27 -14.35
N VAL A 95 -20.40 -13.47 -13.04
CA VAL A 95 -20.95 -14.64 -12.35
C VAL A 95 -22.17 -14.20 -11.56
N PHE A 96 -23.31 -14.81 -11.85
CA PHE A 96 -24.53 -14.67 -11.06
C PHE A 96 -24.53 -15.78 -10.00
N HIS A 97 -24.65 -15.41 -8.73
CA HIS A 97 -24.79 -16.35 -7.62
C HIS A 97 -26.21 -16.27 -7.07
N GLN A 98 -26.84 -17.42 -6.84
CA GLN A 98 -28.12 -17.50 -6.15
C GLN A 98 -27.88 -17.47 -4.64
N HIS A 99 -28.57 -16.55 -3.95
CA HIS A 99 -28.48 -16.37 -2.51
C HIS A 99 -28.81 -17.70 -1.78
N GLY A 100 -27.85 -18.27 -1.05
CA GLY A 100 -28.02 -19.50 -0.28
C GLY A 100 -27.46 -20.78 -0.92
N SER A 101 -26.81 -20.71 -2.09
CA SER A 101 -26.14 -21.89 -2.65
C SER A 101 -24.81 -22.17 -1.94
N ASN A 102 -24.56 -23.43 -1.55
CA ASN A 102 -23.33 -23.88 -0.85
C ASN A 102 -22.03 -23.77 -1.70
N LEU A 103 -22.09 -23.11 -2.86
CA LEU A 103 -20.95 -22.89 -3.75
C LEU A 103 -20.02 -21.74 -3.31
N ASP A 104 -20.43 -20.92 -2.33
CA ASP A 104 -19.58 -19.92 -1.67
C ASP A 104 -18.40 -20.52 -0.88
N ARG A 105 -18.37 -21.85 -0.71
CA ARG A 105 -17.46 -22.55 0.21
C ARG A 105 -16.34 -23.34 -0.45
N LEU A 106 -16.17 -23.28 -1.78
CA LEU A 106 -15.05 -23.97 -2.41
C LEU A 106 -13.80 -23.08 -2.34
N PRO A 107 -12.77 -23.42 -1.53
CA PRO A 107 -11.54 -22.66 -1.52
C PRO A 107 -10.88 -22.78 -2.89
N ALA A 108 -10.55 -21.63 -3.49
CA ALA A 108 -9.61 -21.58 -4.60
C ALA A 108 -8.35 -22.37 -4.18
N LYS A 109 -7.88 -23.27 -5.07
CA LYS A 109 -6.69 -24.09 -4.84
C LYS A 109 -5.57 -23.24 -4.25
N SER A 110 -5.15 -23.57 -3.03
CA SER A 110 -4.01 -22.93 -2.38
C SER A 110 -2.78 -23.00 -3.29
N PRO A 111 -2.07 -21.89 -3.53
CA PRO A 111 -0.83 -21.93 -4.30
C PRO A 111 0.19 -22.83 -3.59
N LYS A 112 0.84 -23.70 -4.37
CA LYS A 112 1.93 -24.56 -3.89
C LYS A 112 3.16 -23.72 -3.59
N PRO A 113 3.95 -24.05 -2.55
CA PRO A 113 5.17 -23.31 -2.23
C PRO A 113 6.19 -23.43 -3.38
N LYS A 114 6.80 -22.29 -3.74
CA LYS A 114 7.94 -22.22 -4.66
C LYS A 114 9.23 -22.65 -3.95
N HIS A 115 10.13 -23.21 -4.75
CA HIS A 115 11.33 -24.00 -4.44
C HIS A 115 12.30 -23.44 -3.39
N SER A 116 13.07 -24.33 -2.76
CA SER A 116 14.19 -23.98 -1.87
C SER A 116 15.47 -23.72 -2.66
N TYR A 117 15.89 -22.46 -2.75
CA TYR A 117 17.26 -22.13 -3.19
C TYR A 117 18.24 -22.29 -2.01
N LYS A 118 19.42 -22.86 -2.28
CA LYS A 118 20.58 -22.82 -1.38
C LYS A 118 21.52 -21.73 -1.89
N PHE A 119 21.86 -20.79 -1.04
CA PHE A 119 22.83 -19.74 -1.37
C PHE A 119 24.22 -20.12 -0.83
N PRO A 120 25.30 -19.81 -1.57
CA PRO A 120 26.66 -19.95 -1.04
C PRO A 120 26.94 -19.00 0.14
N ASP A 121 27.99 -19.31 0.89
CA ASP A 121 28.33 -18.63 2.15
C ASP A 121 28.60 -17.13 1.96
N GLY A 122 28.15 -16.33 2.93
CA GLY A 122 28.35 -14.87 2.97
C GLY A 122 27.26 -14.04 2.30
N LEU A 123 26.25 -14.67 1.68
CA LEU A 123 25.12 -13.99 1.06
C LEU A 123 23.96 -13.76 2.05
N ARG A 124 23.27 -12.63 1.90
CA ARG A 124 22.12 -12.21 2.69
C ARG A 124 20.88 -12.18 1.82
N LEU A 125 19.75 -12.58 2.40
CA LEU A 125 18.45 -12.56 1.72
C LEU A 125 17.57 -11.50 2.37
N TYR A 126 17.02 -10.61 1.54
CA TYR A 126 16.05 -9.60 1.95
C TYR A 126 14.68 -9.99 1.38
N GLN A 127 13.76 -10.26 2.30
CA GLN A 127 12.35 -10.59 2.04
C GLN A 127 11.48 -9.80 3.00
N ASP A 128 10.20 -9.64 2.67
CA ASP A 128 9.24 -9.01 3.53
C ASP A 128 8.85 -9.93 4.72
N ASN A 129 8.21 -9.34 5.73
CA ASN A 129 7.83 -10.03 6.97
C ASN A 129 6.49 -10.75 6.85
N ASP A 130 6.16 -11.22 5.66
CA ASP A 130 4.93 -11.92 5.39
C ASP A 130 4.81 -13.18 6.28
N ARG A 131 3.58 -13.55 6.66
CA ARG A 131 3.34 -14.60 7.66
C ARG A 131 3.98 -15.95 7.28
N LYS A 132 4.02 -16.25 5.98
CA LYS A 132 4.71 -17.43 5.44
C LYS A 132 6.21 -17.38 5.73
N HIS A 133 6.82 -16.21 5.55
CA HIS A 133 8.27 -15.97 5.69
C HIS A 133 8.78 -15.98 7.12
N THR A 134 7.91 -15.65 8.07
CA THR A 134 8.22 -15.54 9.50
C THR A 134 7.76 -16.77 10.31
N SER A 135 7.19 -17.78 9.66
CA SER A 135 6.69 -18.99 10.32
C SER A 135 7.79 -19.82 10.98
N ASN A 136 7.48 -20.52 12.09
CA ASN A 136 8.44 -21.39 12.79
C ASN A 136 9.04 -22.47 11.88
N GLN A 137 8.24 -23.00 10.96
CA GLN A 137 8.70 -23.97 9.98
C GLN A 137 9.72 -23.35 9.03
N GLN A 138 9.48 -22.14 8.53
CA GLN A 138 10.45 -21.46 7.66
C GLN A 138 11.72 -21.05 8.42
N ASN A 139 11.58 -20.51 9.64
CA ASN A 139 12.71 -20.16 10.52
C ASN A 139 13.59 -21.36 10.89
N SER A 140 12.98 -22.52 11.17
CA SER A 140 13.75 -23.75 11.39
C SER A 140 14.49 -24.20 10.12
N GLY A 141 13.86 -24.04 8.94
CA GLY A 141 14.51 -24.26 7.65
C GLY A 141 15.67 -23.29 7.38
N TRP A 142 15.54 -22.02 7.77
CA TRP A 142 16.62 -21.02 7.68
C TRP A 142 17.79 -21.37 8.61
N ARG A 143 17.51 -21.73 9.87
CA ARG A 143 18.53 -22.18 10.85
C ARG A 143 19.29 -23.41 10.38
N LYS A 144 18.59 -24.44 9.87
CA LYS A 144 19.21 -25.66 9.31
C LYS A 144 20.13 -25.37 8.12
N ARG A 145 19.91 -24.26 7.42
CA ARG A 145 20.69 -23.84 6.25
C ARG A 145 21.72 -22.74 6.58
N GLY A 146 21.90 -22.39 7.86
CA GLY A 146 22.92 -21.43 8.31
C GLY A 146 22.54 -19.95 8.18
N PHE A 147 21.29 -19.61 7.82
CA PHE A 147 20.87 -18.22 7.55
C PHE A 147 20.47 -17.42 8.80
N LEU A 148 20.14 -18.10 9.90
CA LEU A 148 19.84 -17.48 11.19
C LEU A 148 20.82 -18.05 12.21
N LYS A 149 21.56 -17.17 12.91
CA LYS A 149 22.40 -17.59 14.04
C LYS A 149 21.52 -18.22 15.14
N MET A 150 22.06 -19.25 15.80
CA MET A 150 21.37 -19.93 16.90
C MET A 150 20.99 -18.96 18.01
#